data_AF-A0A962MBT6-F1
#
_entry.id   AF-A0A962MBT6-F1
#
_cell.length_a   1.000
_cell.length_b   1.000
_cell.length_c   1.000
_cell.angle_alpha   90.00
_cell.angle_beta   90.00
_cell.angle_gamma   90.00
#
_symmetry.space_group_name_H-M   'P 1'
#
loop_
_entity.id
_entity.type
_entity.pdbx_description
1 polymer ?
#
loop_
_entity_poly.entity_id
_entity_poly.type
_entity_poly.pdbx_seq_one_letter_code
_entity_poly.pdbx_strand_id
1 'polypeptide(L)'
;MQCSHARDSVRPHFSVVKKTTPLPFLMTAVGILILLSAVHLAAAEPSTQVFTEPPVHIELSVDRSTLGFGEILSFTLTFTATDRILPEWPAISSTLGPFLVQEQTESGPFTLTNDRKRWQRAYSLLPQQIGNLNIPALSFTWQALPDGCPPACPPPQSHRFDTITLNVTSVVPEGVELTRLQTTGAPLSLPAAPDNSEADYWTWSTLLAGSLLLLGWLWQRQRKQDHTRQ
;
A
#
# COMPACT_ATOMS: atom_id res chain seq x y z
N MET A 1 46.73 -32.82 4.24
CA MET A 1 47.25 -31.48 3.90
C MET A 1 46.32 -30.44 4.52
N GLN A 2 46.68 -29.96 5.71
CA GLN A 2 46.01 -28.88 6.43
C GLN A 2 46.44 -27.52 5.87
N CYS A 3 45.48 -26.62 5.64
CA CYS A 3 45.72 -25.18 5.66
C CYS A 3 44.66 -24.51 6.55
N SER A 4 45.06 -24.30 7.81
CA SER A 4 44.41 -23.46 8.80
C SER A 4 44.69 -22.00 8.46
N HIS A 5 43.64 -21.19 8.26
CA HIS A 5 43.78 -19.73 8.23
C HIS A 5 42.77 -19.11 9.20
N ALA A 6 43.26 -18.85 10.40
CA ALA A 6 42.71 -17.87 11.33
C ALA A 6 42.90 -16.47 10.73
N ARG A 7 41.85 -15.63 10.77
CA ARG A 7 42.01 -14.19 10.69
C ARG A 7 41.21 -13.51 11.78
N ASP A 8 41.96 -12.67 12.47
CA ASP A 8 41.63 -11.96 13.69
C ASP A 8 40.48 -10.97 13.55
N SER A 9 39.75 -10.89 14.65
CA SER A 9 38.71 -9.94 14.98
C SER A 9 39.34 -8.60 15.37
N VAL A 10 39.08 -7.54 14.60
CA VAL A 10 39.33 -6.15 15.04
C VAL A 10 37.98 -5.44 15.12
N ARG A 11 37.48 -5.22 16.35
CA ARG A 11 36.33 -4.36 16.63
C ARG A 11 36.83 -2.92 16.86
N PRO A 12 36.39 -1.91 16.11
CA PRO A 12 36.60 -0.53 16.49
C PRO A 12 35.61 -0.11 17.59
N HIS A 13 36.17 0.40 18.68
CA HIS A 13 35.48 0.95 19.85
C HIS A 13 35.04 2.39 19.53
N PHE A 14 33.75 2.62 19.27
CA PHE A 14 33.21 3.97 19.08
C PHE A 14 32.76 4.57 20.42
N SER A 15 33.51 5.56 20.90
CA SER A 15 33.19 6.36 22.08
C SER A 15 32.26 7.51 21.68
N VAL A 16 31.00 7.47 22.12
CA VAL A 16 30.02 8.55 21.91
C VAL A 16 30.14 9.56 23.05
N VAL A 17 30.69 10.74 22.75
CA VAL A 17 30.75 11.89 23.67
C VAL A 17 29.41 12.63 23.61
N LYS A 18 28.59 12.52 24.66
CA LYS A 18 27.39 13.35 24.84
C LYS A 18 27.79 14.71 25.42
N LYS A 19 27.63 15.78 24.64
CA LYS A 19 27.81 17.17 25.08
C LYS A 19 26.44 17.72 25.47
N THR A 20 26.18 17.80 26.77
CA THR A 20 24.95 18.36 27.35
C THR A 20 25.13 19.85 27.55
N THR A 21 24.38 20.66 26.81
CA THR A 21 24.32 22.12 26.98
C THR A 21 23.06 22.46 27.78
N PRO A 22 23.15 23.12 28.95
CA PRO A 22 21.98 23.64 29.65
C PRO A 22 21.58 25.01 29.08
N LEU A 23 20.34 25.14 28.62
CA LEU A 23 19.73 26.42 28.28
C LEU A 23 18.83 26.87 29.45
N PRO A 24 19.03 28.08 30.00
CA PRO A 24 18.07 28.70 30.90
C PRO A 24 17.04 29.45 30.06
N PHE A 25 15.76 29.10 30.18
CA PHE A 25 14.69 29.98 29.72
C PHE A 25 13.72 30.29 30.84
N LEU A 26 13.65 31.60 31.07
CA LEU A 26 12.86 32.33 32.03
C LEU A 26 11.45 32.52 31.46
N MET A 27 10.47 32.41 32.35
CA MET A 27 9.31 33.31 32.48
C MET A 27 8.19 33.35 31.42
N THR A 28 7.00 33.06 31.97
CA THR A 28 5.70 33.74 31.75
C THR A 28 5.02 33.53 30.40
N ALA A 29 4.04 32.62 30.39
CA ALA A 29 2.98 32.63 29.39
C ALA A 29 1.62 32.54 30.10
N VAL A 30 0.83 33.58 29.85
CA VAL A 30 -0.55 33.80 30.25
C VAL A 30 -1.43 32.61 29.84
N GLY A 31 -2.21 32.08 30.79
CA GLY A 31 -3.15 31.00 30.56
C GLY A 31 -4.33 31.45 29.71
N ILE A 32 -4.33 31.07 28.43
CA ILE A 32 -5.53 31.03 27.59
C ILE A 32 -6.02 29.58 27.62
N LEU A 33 -7.07 29.32 28.39
CA LEU A 33 -7.76 28.03 28.42
C LEU A 33 -8.63 27.92 27.16
N ILE A 34 -8.01 27.57 26.03
CA ILE A 34 -8.75 27.20 24.83
C ILE A 34 -9.31 25.80 25.08
N LEU A 35 -10.63 25.71 25.29
CA LEU A 35 -11.37 24.46 25.22
C LEU A 35 -11.36 23.99 23.76
N LEU A 36 -10.24 23.42 23.31
CA LEU A 36 -10.18 22.60 22.11
C LEU A 36 -11.02 21.36 22.42
N SER A 37 -12.29 21.40 22.01
CA SER A 37 -13.07 20.18 21.85
C SER A 37 -12.36 19.36 20.77
N ALA A 38 -11.44 18.50 21.20
CA ALA A 38 -10.79 17.54 20.33
C ALA A 38 -11.89 16.58 19.85
N VAL A 39 -12.47 16.91 18.70
CA VAL A 39 -13.26 15.98 17.91
C VAL A 39 -12.31 14.84 17.60
N HIS A 40 -12.35 13.79 18.43
CA HIS A 40 -11.67 12.54 18.17
C HIS A 40 -12.40 11.95 16.98
N LEU A 41 -11.95 12.28 15.76
CA LEU A 41 -12.12 11.35 14.65
C LEU A 41 -11.42 10.08 15.13
N ALA A 42 -12.21 9.10 15.57
CA ALA A 42 -11.73 7.76 15.80
C ALA A 42 -11.19 7.27 14.46
N ALA A 43 -9.88 7.45 14.25
CA ALA A 43 -9.20 6.91 13.09
C ALA A 43 -9.45 5.40 13.13
N ALA A 44 -10.10 4.88 12.09
CA ALA A 44 -10.39 3.46 12.02
C ALA A 44 -9.06 2.70 12.11
N GLU A 45 -8.87 1.96 13.20
CA GLU A 45 -7.60 1.28 13.44
C GLU A 45 -7.45 0.12 12.45
N PRO A 46 -6.28 -0.03 11.80
CA PRO A 46 -5.99 -1.18 10.97
C PRO A 46 -5.96 -2.44 11.83
N SER A 47 -6.32 -3.58 11.25
CA SER A 47 -6.20 -4.88 11.92
C SER A 47 -5.16 -5.73 11.21
N THR A 48 -4.17 -6.20 11.97
CA THR A 48 -3.07 -7.02 11.45
C THR A 48 -2.91 -8.27 12.30
N GLN A 49 -2.87 -9.43 11.65
CA GLN A 49 -2.51 -10.71 12.25
C GLN A 49 -1.15 -11.15 11.71
N VAL A 50 -0.28 -11.62 12.59
CA VAL A 50 1.09 -12.00 12.24
C VAL A 50 1.39 -13.40 12.75
N PHE A 51 1.94 -14.23 11.87
CA PHE A 51 2.50 -15.53 12.20
C PHE A 51 4.00 -15.53 11.88
N THR A 52 4.83 -15.96 12.83
CA THR A 52 6.28 -16.03 12.66
C THR A 52 6.79 -17.35 13.22
N GLU A 53 7.28 -18.21 12.34
CA GLU A 53 7.97 -19.45 12.70
C GLU A 53 9.11 -19.65 11.70
N PRO A 54 10.39 -19.56 12.12
CA PRO A 54 11.50 -19.72 11.20
C PRO A 54 11.38 -21.03 10.40
N PRO A 55 11.51 -20.99 9.07
CA PRO A 55 11.99 -19.88 8.23
C PRO A 55 10.89 -18.97 7.61
N VAL A 56 9.65 -19.07 8.07
CA VAL A 56 8.45 -18.42 7.50
C VAL A 56 7.94 -17.26 8.36
N HIS A 57 7.49 -16.20 7.70
CA HIS A 57 6.78 -15.07 8.29
C HIS A 57 5.59 -14.73 7.40
N ILE A 58 4.39 -14.71 7.98
CA ILE A 58 3.14 -14.45 7.28
C ILE A 58 2.43 -13.31 8.00
N GLU A 59 2.03 -12.32 7.24
CA GLU A 59 1.30 -11.16 7.73
C GLU A 59 0.01 -11.04 6.93
N LEU A 60 -1.09 -10.87 7.64
CA LEU A 60 -2.40 -10.58 7.07
C LEU A 60 -2.84 -9.23 7.65
N SER A 61 -3.18 -8.28 6.79
CA SER A 61 -3.56 -6.93 7.20
C SER A 61 -4.81 -6.45 6.46
N VAL A 62 -5.67 -5.74 7.19
CA VAL A 62 -6.74 -4.89 6.66
C VAL A 62 -6.48 -3.45 7.06
N ASP A 63 -6.72 -2.52 6.13
CA ASP A 63 -6.42 -1.10 6.32
C ASP A 63 -7.30 -0.42 7.37
N ARG A 64 -8.49 -0.95 7.65
CA ARG A 64 -9.43 -0.43 8.64
C ARG A 64 -10.38 -1.50 9.17
N SER A 65 -10.85 -1.32 10.40
CA SER A 65 -11.86 -2.18 11.04
C SER A 65 -13.29 -1.65 10.92
N THR A 66 -13.46 -0.39 10.52
CA THR A 66 -14.77 0.25 10.29
C THR A 66 -14.78 0.91 8.92
N LEU A 67 -15.85 0.73 8.16
CA LEU A 67 -16.02 1.30 6.81
C LEU A 67 -17.47 1.65 6.50
N GLY A 68 -17.68 2.60 5.60
CA GLY A 68 -19.00 2.90 5.07
C GLY A 68 -19.47 1.86 4.06
N PHE A 69 -20.78 1.64 3.97
CA PHE A 69 -21.37 0.82 2.92
C PHE A 69 -21.04 1.41 1.54
N GLY A 70 -20.47 0.59 0.65
CA GLY A 70 -19.98 1.03 -0.66
C GLY A 70 -18.52 1.48 -0.69
N GLU A 71 -17.84 1.56 0.47
CA GLU A 71 -16.40 1.80 0.51
C GLU A 71 -15.59 0.53 0.21
N ILE A 72 -14.40 0.70 -0.35
CA ILE A 72 -13.48 -0.40 -0.64
C ILE A 72 -12.56 -0.62 0.58
N LEU A 73 -12.51 -1.86 1.06
CA LEU A 73 -11.57 -2.33 2.05
C LEU A 73 -10.32 -2.89 1.36
N SER A 74 -9.13 -2.51 1.85
CA SER A 74 -7.87 -3.09 1.36
C SER A 74 -7.43 -4.24 2.25
N PHE A 75 -7.37 -5.44 1.68
CA PHE A 75 -6.96 -6.67 2.38
C PHE A 75 -5.67 -7.21 1.76
N THR A 76 -4.61 -7.37 2.55
CA THR A 76 -3.28 -7.77 2.07
C THR A 76 -2.75 -8.98 2.82
N LEU A 77 -2.31 -10.00 2.09
CA LEU A 77 -1.43 -11.04 2.62
C LEU A 77 0.00 -10.83 2.14
N THR A 78 0.94 -10.92 3.07
CA THR A 78 2.37 -10.92 2.81
C THR A 78 2.96 -12.22 3.32
N PHE A 79 3.70 -12.92 2.47
CA PHE A 79 4.43 -14.13 2.81
C PHE A 79 5.93 -13.88 2.61
N THR A 80 6.73 -14.11 3.65
CA THR A 80 8.19 -13.97 3.57
C THR A 80 8.83 -15.26 4.06
N ALA A 81 9.60 -15.93 3.21
CA ALA A 81 10.27 -17.18 3.55
C ALA A 81 11.64 -17.26 2.88
N THR A 82 12.35 -18.38 3.08
CA THR A 82 13.58 -18.64 2.34
C THR A 82 13.29 -18.98 0.87
N ASP A 83 14.30 -18.90 0.01
CA ASP A 83 14.20 -19.23 -1.42
C ASP A 83 13.83 -20.69 -1.73
N ARG A 84 13.89 -21.56 -0.71
CA ARG A 84 13.52 -22.98 -0.75
C ARG A 84 12.10 -23.27 -0.30
N ILE A 85 11.28 -22.26 -0.04
CA ILE A 85 9.89 -22.43 0.36
C ILE A 85 8.98 -21.69 -0.61
N LEU A 86 7.95 -22.40 -1.07
CA LEU A 86 6.92 -21.86 -1.95
C LEU A 86 5.60 -21.73 -1.18
N PRO A 87 4.95 -20.55 -1.17
CA PRO A 87 3.61 -20.41 -0.63
C PRO A 87 2.57 -21.05 -1.56
N GLU A 88 1.57 -21.68 -0.97
CA GLU A 88 0.33 -22.07 -1.62
C GLU A 88 -0.77 -21.12 -1.14
N TRP A 89 -1.18 -20.22 -2.03
CA TRP A 89 -2.14 -19.17 -1.69
C TRP A 89 -3.55 -19.74 -1.52
N PRO A 90 -4.28 -19.35 -0.46
CA PRO A 90 -5.67 -19.76 -0.29
C PRO A 90 -6.57 -19.22 -1.42
N ALA A 91 -7.62 -20.00 -1.74
CA ALA A 91 -8.65 -19.64 -2.71
C ALA A 91 -9.64 -18.59 -2.14
N ILE A 92 -9.10 -17.41 -1.83
CA ILE A 92 -9.76 -16.35 -1.06
C ILE A 92 -11.06 -15.85 -1.73
N SER A 93 -11.12 -15.80 -3.06
CA SER A 93 -12.27 -15.25 -3.79
C SER A 93 -13.61 -15.93 -3.48
N SER A 94 -13.58 -17.19 -3.05
CA SER A 94 -14.79 -17.95 -2.69
C SER A 94 -15.08 -17.98 -1.19
N THR A 95 -14.14 -17.51 -0.35
CA THR A 95 -14.19 -17.73 1.09
C THR A 95 -14.29 -16.44 1.90
N LEU A 96 -14.32 -15.25 1.30
CA LEU A 96 -14.33 -13.99 2.07
C LEU A 96 -15.67 -13.66 2.73
N GLY A 97 -16.71 -14.46 2.57
CA GLY A 97 -18.02 -14.21 3.19
C GLY A 97 -18.81 -13.13 2.45
N PRO A 98 -19.43 -12.14 3.15
CA PRO A 98 -20.31 -11.14 2.55
C PRO A 98 -19.55 -9.98 1.87
N PHE A 99 -18.42 -10.30 1.23
CA PHE A 99 -17.58 -9.34 0.52
C PHE A 99 -17.44 -9.75 -0.95
N LEU A 100 -17.63 -8.78 -1.84
CA LEU A 100 -17.31 -8.94 -3.25
C LEU A 100 -15.85 -8.57 -3.49
N VAL A 101 -15.09 -9.45 -4.14
CA VAL A 101 -13.73 -9.13 -4.62
C VAL A 101 -13.85 -8.31 -5.90
N GLN A 102 -13.43 -7.04 -5.86
CA GLN A 102 -13.39 -6.18 -7.05
C GLN A 102 -12.09 -6.32 -7.81
N GLU A 103 -10.97 -6.33 -7.09
CA GLU A 103 -9.63 -6.39 -7.68
C GLU A 103 -8.76 -7.34 -6.85
N GLN A 104 -7.87 -8.04 -7.55
CA GLN A 104 -6.83 -8.88 -6.95
C GLN A 104 -5.51 -8.60 -7.65
N THR A 105 -4.49 -8.26 -6.86
CA THR A 105 -3.15 -8.01 -7.35
C THR A 105 -2.17 -8.94 -6.65
N GLU A 106 -1.38 -9.67 -7.43
CA GLU A 106 -0.30 -10.52 -6.93
C GLU A 106 1.05 -9.93 -7.33
N SER A 107 1.99 -9.95 -6.40
CA SER A 107 3.34 -9.43 -6.60
C SER A 107 4.39 -10.30 -5.91
N GLY A 108 5.58 -10.33 -6.52
CA GLY A 108 6.72 -11.14 -6.08
C GLY A 108 6.98 -12.37 -6.97
N PRO A 109 7.99 -13.20 -6.61
CA PRO A 109 8.87 -13.03 -5.46
C PRO A 109 9.79 -11.80 -5.56
N PHE A 110 9.89 -11.04 -4.47
CA PHE A 110 10.89 -9.99 -4.27
C PHE A 110 12.02 -10.50 -3.38
N THR A 111 13.27 -10.30 -3.79
CA THR A 111 14.44 -10.64 -2.97
C THR A 111 14.62 -9.59 -1.88
N LEU A 112 14.55 -9.98 -0.60
CA LEU A 112 14.84 -9.12 0.56
C LEU A 112 16.30 -9.22 0.97
N THR A 113 16.81 -10.44 1.05
CA THR A 113 18.20 -10.80 1.37
C THR A 113 18.64 -11.94 0.46
N ASN A 114 19.91 -12.36 0.55
CA ASN A 114 20.46 -13.44 -0.30
C ASN A 114 19.66 -14.75 -0.26
N ASP A 115 18.95 -14.98 0.84
CA ASP A 115 18.21 -16.21 1.13
C ASP A 115 16.71 -16.00 1.38
N ARG A 116 16.22 -14.76 1.53
CA ARG A 116 14.80 -14.47 1.81
C ARG A 116 14.09 -13.83 0.64
N LYS A 117 12.92 -14.37 0.33
CA LYS A 117 11.99 -13.87 -0.67
C LYS A 117 10.68 -13.44 -0.01
N ARG A 118 10.02 -12.44 -0.60
CA ARG A 118 8.69 -11.96 -0.21
C ARG A 118 7.73 -12.08 -1.38
N TRP A 119 6.55 -12.57 -1.11
CA TRP A 119 5.40 -12.53 -1.99
C TRP A 119 4.29 -11.76 -1.30
N GLN A 120 3.45 -11.09 -2.08
CA GLN A 120 2.34 -10.29 -1.56
C GLN A 120 1.14 -10.42 -2.48
N ARG A 121 -0.04 -10.58 -1.88
CA ARG A 121 -1.32 -10.56 -2.58
C ARG A 121 -2.26 -9.57 -1.91
N ALA A 122 -2.74 -8.60 -2.68
CA ALA A 122 -3.66 -7.57 -2.24
C ALA A 122 -5.02 -7.76 -2.90
N TYR A 123 -6.08 -7.42 -2.17
CA TYR A 123 -7.46 -7.54 -2.59
C TYR A 123 -8.23 -6.26 -2.24
N SER A 124 -9.03 -5.80 -3.19
CA SER A 124 -10.00 -4.72 -3.02
C SER A 124 -11.37 -5.33 -2.76
N LEU A 125 -11.88 -5.20 -1.54
CA LEU A 125 -13.11 -5.85 -1.09
C LEU A 125 -14.23 -4.84 -0.92
N LEU A 126 -15.40 -5.12 -1.48
CA LEU A 126 -16.61 -4.31 -1.31
C LEU A 126 -17.60 -5.04 -0.38
N PRO A 127 -18.04 -4.45 0.73
CA PRO A 127 -19.05 -5.06 1.60
C PRO A 127 -20.40 -5.14 0.89
N GLN A 128 -21.09 -6.28 1.01
CA GLN A 128 -22.42 -6.49 0.43
C GLN A 128 -23.57 -6.18 1.40
N GLN A 129 -23.27 -5.99 2.67
CA GLN A 129 -24.26 -5.78 3.74
C GLN A 129 -23.76 -4.74 4.76
N ILE A 130 -24.66 -4.23 5.60
CA ILE A 130 -24.36 -3.30 6.70
C ILE A 130 -24.31 -4.09 8.02
N GLY A 131 -23.53 -3.62 8.99
CA GLY A 131 -23.39 -4.20 10.32
C GLY A 131 -22.05 -4.89 10.53
N ASN A 132 -22.00 -5.82 11.49
CA ASN A 132 -20.78 -6.58 11.79
C ASN A 132 -20.59 -7.70 10.76
N LEU A 133 -19.65 -7.51 9.84
CA LEU A 133 -19.27 -8.49 8.84
C LEU A 133 -17.99 -9.19 9.25
N ASN A 134 -17.86 -10.47 8.90
CA ASN A 134 -16.72 -11.28 9.26
C ASN A 134 -15.98 -11.75 8.00
N ILE A 135 -14.68 -11.48 7.96
CA ILE A 135 -13.76 -12.22 7.08
C ILE A 135 -13.42 -13.51 7.82
N PRO A 136 -13.83 -14.68 7.33
CA PRO A 136 -13.65 -15.92 8.06
C PRO A 136 -12.18 -16.32 8.15
N ALA A 137 -11.87 -17.17 9.13
CA ALA A 137 -10.57 -17.75 9.32
C ALA A 137 -9.98 -18.34 8.02
N LEU A 138 -8.75 -17.93 7.67
CA LEU A 138 -8.06 -18.34 6.45
C LEU A 138 -6.94 -19.32 6.79
N SER A 139 -6.78 -20.36 5.97
CA SER A 139 -5.67 -21.31 6.08
C SER A 139 -4.65 -21.02 5.00
N PHE A 140 -3.39 -20.89 5.40
CA PHE A 140 -2.26 -20.64 4.52
C PHE A 140 -1.37 -21.87 4.52
N THR A 141 -1.00 -22.36 3.34
CA THR A 141 -0.16 -23.55 3.19
C THR A 141 1.16 -23.18 2.54
N TRP A 142 2.24 -23.89 2.87
CA TRP A 142 3.53 -23.74 2.19
C TRP A 142 4.25 -25.08 2.10
N GLN A 143 5.15 -25.19 1.12
CA GLN A 143 5.91 -26.41 0.88
C GLN A 143 7.39 -26.09 0.62
N ALA A 144 8.27 -26.97 1.10
CA ALA A 144 9.69 -26.93 0.75
C ALA A 144 9.90 -27.39 -0.71
N LEU A 145 10.76 -26.71 -1.46
CA LEU A 145 11.11 -27.06 -2.83
C LEU A 145 11.94 -28.36 -2.90
N PRO A 146 11.85 -29.12 -4.01
CA PRO A 146 12.51 -30.42 -4.14
C PRO A 146 14.05 -30.36 -4.21
N ASP A 147 14.63 -29.22 -4.61
CA ASP A 147 16.07 -29.07 -4.80
C ASP A 147 16.80 -29.10 -3.44
N GLY A 148 17.30 -30.29 -3.07
CA GLY A 148 17.92 -30.57 -1.78
C GLY A 148 17.00 -31.31 -0.78
N CYS A 149 15.86 -31.81 -1.25
CA CYS A 149 14.96 -32.62 -0.46
C CYS A 149 15.41 -34.10 -0.47
N PRO A 150 15.60 -34.77 0.67
CA PRO A 150 15.78 -36.22 0.70
C PRO A 150 14.55 -36.93 0.09
N PRO A 151 14.62 -38.25 -0.24
CA PRO A 151 13.56 -38.97 -0.96
C PRO A 151 12.15 -38.93 -0.32
N ALA A 152 12.03 -38.42 0.90
CA ALA A 152 10.76 -38.08 1.53
C ALA A 152 10.74 -36.57 1.84
N CYS A 153 10.13 -35.77 0.97
CA CYS A 153 9.88 -34.37 1.30
C CYS A 153 8.92 -34.25 2.48
N PRO A 154 9.14 -33.28 3.38
CA PRO A 154 8.20 -33.02 4.46
C PRO A 154 6.83 -32.69 3.86
N PRO A 155 5.74 -33.10 4.54
CA PRO A 155 4.40 -32.75 4.10
C PRO A 155 4.23 -31.21 4.08
N PRO A 156 3.33 -30.67 3.25
CA PRO A 156 2.96 -29.26 3.30
C PRO A 156 2.61 -28.85 4.73
N GLN A 157 3.11 -27.70 5.14
CA GLN A 157 2.80 -27.10 6.44
C GLN A 157 1.71 -26.05 6.26
N SER A 158 0.87 -25.86 7.27
CA SER A 158 -0.22 -24.90 7.22
C SER A 158 -0.38 -24.12 8.51
N HIS A 159 -0.78 -22.86 8.40
CA HIS A 159 -1.18 -22.00 9.50
C HIS A 159 -2.59 -21.47 9.27
N ARG A 160 -3.37 -21.32 10.34
CA ARG A 160 -4.74 -20.79 10.28
C ARG A 160 -4.80 -19.45 11.01
N PHE A 161 -5.19 -18.41 10.30
CA PHE A 161 -5.51 -17.09 10.85
C PHE A 161 -6.94 -17.07 11.41
N ASP A 162 -7.15 -16.24 12.42
CA ASP A 162 -8.45 -16.06 13.04
C ASP A 162 -9.38 -15.19 12.19
N THR A 163 -10.68 -15.29 12.47
CA THR A 163 -11.70 -14.44 11.85
C THR A 163 -11.46 -12.96 12.18
N ILE A 164 -11.61 -12.08 11.18
CA ILE A 164 -11.59 -10.62 11.38
C ILE A 164 -13.00 -10.08 11.33
N THR A 165 -13.41 -9.38 12.38
CA THR A 165 -14.69 -8.68 12.44
C THR A 165 -14.52 -7.24 11.98
N LEU A 166 -15.39 -6.80 11.09
CA LEU A 166 -15.43 -5.47 10.51
C LEU A 166 -16.81 -4.86 10.76
N ASN A 167 -16.86 -3.57 11.09
CA ASN A 167 -18.11 -2.84 11.27
C ASN A 167 -18.41 -1.99 10.02
N VAL A 168 -19.47 -2.35 9.29
CA VAL A 168 -19.92 -1.60 8.12
C VAL A 168 -21.06 -0.67 8.52
N THR A 169 -20.88 0.63 8.37
CA THR A 169 -21.89 1.64 8.72
C THR A 169 -22.62 2.15 7.48
N SER A 170 -23.85 2.64 7.66
CA SER A 170 -24.54 3.38 6.60
C SER A 170 -23.87 4.74 6.42
N VAL A 171 -23.61 5.12 5.17
CA VAL A 171 -23.17 6.49 4.83
C VAL A 171 -24.34 7.47 4.86
N VAL A 172 -25.58 6.96 4.79
CA VAL A 172 -26.79 7.78 4.94
C VAL A 172 -26.95 8.12 6.42
N PRO A 173 -26.98 9.42 6.80
CA PRO A 173 -27.20 9.83 8.17
C PRO A 173 -28.53 9.30 8.72
N GLU A 174 -28.51 8.85 9.97
CA GLU A 174 -29.75 8.49 10.66
C GLU A 174 -30.70 9.68 10.72
N GLY A 175 -31.98 9.45 10.40
CA GLY A 175 -33.01 10.50 10.39
C GLY A 175 -33.25 11.18 9.04
N VAL A 176 -32.52 10.81 7.98
CA VAL A 176 -32.91 11.19 6.62
C VAL A 176 -34.04 10.26 6.16
N GLU A 177 -35.28 10.75 6.22
CA GLU A 177 -36.43 10.05 5.63
C GLU A 177 -36.28 9.95 4.11
N LEU A 178 -35.82 8.79 3.63
CA LEU A 178 -35.75 8.44 2.21
C LEU A 178 -37.13 8.35 1.54
N THR A 179 -38.22 8.48 2.29
CA THR A 179 -39.61 8.51 1.82
C THR A 179 -39.92 9.72 0.92
N ARG A 180 -39.13 10.80 1.01
CA ARG A 180 -39.08 11.82 -0.05
C ARG A 180 -37.98 11.49 -1.04
N LEU A 181 -38.15 10.39 -1.78
CA LEU A 181 -37.55 10.30 -3.12
C LEU A 181 -38.11 11.50 -3.89
N GLN A 182 -37.35 12.58 -3.97
CA GLN A 182 -37.65 13.64 -4.92
C GLN A 182 -37.69 12.95 -6.27
N THR A 183 -38.90 12.81 -6.82
CA THR A 183 -39.09 12.34 -8.19
C THR A 183 -38.15 13.18 -9.02
N THR A 184 -37.23 12.50 -9.70
CA THR A 184 -36.23 13.11 -10.57
C THR A 184 -37.01 14.08 -11.45
N GLY A 185 -36.79 15.38 -11.26
CA GLY A 185 -37.47 16.40 -12.05
C GLY A 185 -37.27 16.08 -13.53
N ALA A 186 -38.22 16.54 -14.36
CA ALA A 186 -38.13 16.40 -15.81
C ALA A 186 -36.70 16.65 -16.30
N PRO A 187 -36.20 15.86 -17.27
CA PRO A 187 -34.80 15.88 -17.69
C PRO A 187 -34.32 17.32 -17.84
N LEU A 188 -33.35 17.70 -17.00
CA LEU A 188 -32.71 19.00 -17.08
C LEU A 188 -32.14 19.12 -18.48
N SER A 189 -32.71 20.03 -19.27
CA SER A 189 -32.11 20.45 -20.54
C SER A 189 -30.74 21.03 -20.20
N LEU A 190 -29.70 20.23 -20.39
CA LEU A 190 -28.33 20.70 -20.31
C LEU A 190 -28.20 21.82 -21.35
N PRO A 191 -27.72 23.03 -20.97
CA PRO A 191 -27.38 24.04 -21.95
C PRO A 191 -26.41 23.39 -22.94
N ALA A 192 -26.63 23.61 -24.23
CA ALA A 192 -25.75 23.12 -25.27
C ALA A 192 -24.30 23.44 -24.85
N ALA A 193 -23.44 22.42 -24.84
CA ALA A 193 -22.05 22.61 -24.50
C ALA A 193 -21.50 23.75 -25.37
N PRO A 194 -20.79 24.72 -24.79
CA PRO A 194 -20.18 25.79 -25.57
C PRO A 194 -19.36 25.14 -26.70
N ASP A 195 -19.48 25.69 -27.90
CA ASP A 195 -18.71 25.24 -29.04
C ASP A 195 -17.23 25.57 -28.76
N ASN A 196 -16.47 24.57 -28.33
CA ASN A 196 -15.08 24.71 -27.88
C ASN A 196 -14.09 24.98 -29.04
N SER A 197 -14.58 25.27 -30.24
CA SER A 197 -13.75 25.44 -31.44
C SER A 197 -12.76 26.61 -31.38
N GLU A 198 -12.93 27.56 -30.45
CA GLU A 198 -11.95 28.64 -30.24
C GLU A 198 -10.76 28.24 -29.35
N ALA A 199 -10.90 27.19 -28.52
CA ALA A 199 -9.84 26.80 -27.57
C ALA A 199 -8.68 26.02 -28.23
N ASP A 200 -8.87 25.48 -29.44
CA ASP A 200 -7.88 24.62 -30.10
C ASP A 200 -6.73 25.42 -30.75
N TYR A 201 -6.94 26.68 -31.13
CA TYR A 201 -5.91 27.48 -31.82
C TYR A 201 -4.69 27.82 -30.95
N TRP A 202 -4.88 28.01 -29.64
CA TRP A 202 -3.78 28.36 -28.72
C TRP A 202 -2.87 27.18 -28.40
N THR A 203 -3.40 25.96 -28.36
CA THR A 203 -2.61 24.74 -28.17
C THR A 203 -1.66 24.51 -29.34
N TRP A 204 -2.12 24.73 -30.58
CA TRP A 204 -1.26 24.56 -31.76
C TRP A 204 -0.17 25.64 -31.88
N SER A 205 -0.46 26.89 -31.49
CA SER A 205 0.53 27.98 -31.58
C SER A 205 1.72 27.78 -30.63
N THR A 206 1.47 27.31 -29.40
CA THR A 206 2.54 27.04 -28.42
C THR A 206 3.42 25.86 -28.82
N LEU A 207 2.85 24.81 -29.42
CA LEU A 207 3.62 23.68 -29.95
C LEU A 207 4.53 24.11 -31.11
N LEU A 208 4.04 24.94 -32.03
CA LEU A 208 4.83 25.49 -33.14
C LEU A 208 5.99 26.38 -32.64
N ALA A 209 5.72 27.27 -31.70
CA ALA A 209 6.74 28.14 -31.12
C ALA A 209 7.83 27.34 -30.39
N GLY A 210 7.44 26.32 -29.60
CA GLY A 210 8.38 25.44 -28.91
C GLY A 210 9.28 24.65 -29.87
N SER A 211 8.73 24.14 -30.97
CA SER A 211 9.48 23.41 -32.00
C SER A 211 10.54 24.29 -32.68
N LEU A 212 10.19 25.53 -33.01
CA LEU A 212 11.13 26.47 -33.64
C LEU A 212 12.28 26.85 -32.71
N LEU A 213 12.01 27.06 -31.42
CA LEU A 213 13.05 27.31 -30.42
C LEU A 213 13.99 26.12 -30.27
N LEU A 214 13.46 24.91 -30.27
CA LEU A 214 14.27 23.69 -30.12
C LEU A 214 15.18 23.46 -31.35
N LEU A 215 14.66 23.68 -32.56
CA LEU A 215 15.44 23.63 -33.79
C LEU A 215 16.55 24.70 -33.82
N GLY A 216 16.23 25.93 -33.42
CA GLY A 216 17.23 27.01 -33.33
C GLY A 216 18.34 26.69 -32.33
N TRP A 217 18.00 26.14 -31.18
CA TRP A 217 18.98 25.73 -30.16
C TRP A 217 19.89 24.59 -30.65
N LEU A 218 19.32 23.57 -31.30
CA LEU A 218 20.09 22.46 -31.88
C LEU A 218 21.07 22.96 -32.96
N TRP A 219 20.64 23.88 -33.82
CA TRP A 219 21.48 24.45 -34.86
C TRP A 219 22.64 25.28 -34.28
N GLN A 220 22.36 26.07 -33.23
CA GLN A 220 23.39 26.84 -32.54
C GLN A 220 24.41 25.91 -31.83
N ARG A 221 23.96 24.75 -31.35
CA ARG A 221 24.84 23.74 -30.74
C ARG A 221 25.76 23.09 -31.77
N GLN A 222 25.25 22.80 -32.97
CA GLN A 222 26.05 22.24 -34.07
C GLN A 222 27.15 23.21 -34.51
N ARG A 223 26.85 24.50 -34.68
CA ARG A 223 27.85 25.50 -35.08
C ARG A 223 29.03 25.61 -34.11
N LYS A 224 28.83 25.37 -32.81
CA LYS A 224 29.93 25.39 -31.84
C LYS A 224 30.88 24.20 -32.00
N GLN A 225 30.41 23.06 -32.53
CA GLN A 225 31.24 21.87 -32.73
C GLN A 225 32.16 22.00 -33.95
N ASP A 226 31.73 22.72 -34.99
CA ASP A 226 32.54 22.90 -36.21
C ASP A 226 33.79 23.75 -35.96
N HIS A 227 33.73 24.73 -35.05
CA HIS A 227 34.88 25.57 -34.72
C HIS A 227 35.99 24.86 -33.92
N THR A 228 35.73 23.68 -33.34
CA THR A 228 36.75 22.94 -32.55
C THR A 228 37.54 21.93 -33.40
N ARG A 229 37.26 21.84 -34.71
CA ARG A 229 37.91 20.90 -35.64
C ARG A 229 38.88 21.56 -36.64
N GLN A 230 39.18 22.85 -36.48
CA GLN A 230 40.28 23.54 -37.17
C GLN A 230 41.46 23.71 -36.22
#